data_AF-A0A7V5PGQ4-F1
#
_entry.id   AF-A0A7V5PGQ4-F1
#
_cell.length_a   1.000
_cell.length_b   1.000
_cell.length_c   1.000
_cell.angle_alpha   90.00
_cell.angle_beta   90.00
_cell.angle_gamma   90.00
#
_symmetry.space_group_name_H-M   'P 1'
#
loop_
_entity.id
_entity.type
_entity.pdbx_description
1 polymer ?
#
loop_
_entity_poly.entity_id
_entity_poly.type
_entity_poly.pdbx_seq_one_letter_code
_entity_poly.pdbx_strand_id
1 'polypeptide(L)'
;RLRQVVRDSDTVCRYGGDEFIILIDDLQHEADAENIALKLLALLRQPMEIDGRSLRVDASIGIALAPRDGSTPDQLIGQADRAMYRAKQSGLGIAG
;
A
#
# COMPACT_ATOMS: atom_id res chain seq x y z
N ARG A 1 -4.74 11.60 -2.72
CA ARG A 1 -4.94 10.96 -1.40
C ARG A 1 -3.70 10.21 -0.94
N LEU A 2 -3.17 9.22 -1.68
CA LEU A 2 -1.97 8.45 -1.28
C LEU A 2 -0.79 9.34 -0.84
N ARG A 3 -0.44 10.36 -1.64
CA ARG A 3 0.62 11.36 -1.32
C ARG A 3 0.41 12.16 -0.03
N GLN A 4 -0.77 12.14 0.59
CA GLN A 4 -1.02 12.83 1.86
C GLN A 4 -0.54 12.02 3.08
N VAL A 5 -0.25 10.73 2.90
CA VAL A 5 0.17 9.84 4.00
C VAL A 5 1.67 9.61 3.99
N VAL A 6 2.27 9.60 2.81
CA VAL A 6 3.70 9.37 2.62
C VAL A 6 4.48 10.68 2.64
N ARG A 7 5.79 10.59 2.85
CA ARG A 7 6.71 11.73 2.82
C ARG A 7 6.93 12.18 1.37
N ASP A 8 7.39 13.41 1.18
CA ASP A 8 7.74 13.91 -0.15
C ASP A 8 8.94 13.15 -0.78
N SER A 9 9.78 12.54 0.05
CA SER A 9 10.89 11.67 -0.38
C SER A 9 10.42 10.30 -0.88
N ASP A 10 9.22 9.88 -0.50
CA ASP A 10 8.70 8.55 -0.83
C ASP A 10 8.13 8.55 -2.24
N THR A 11 8.22 7.41 -2.92
CA THR A 11 7.74 7.29 -4.30
C THR A 11 6.38 6.64 -4.34
N VAL A 12 5.40 7.33 -4.94
CA VAL A 12 4.07 6.78 -5.25
C VAL A 12 3.95 6.65 -6.77
N CYS A 13 3.79 5.41 -7.24
CA CYS A 13 3.65 5.07 -8.66
C CYS A 13 2.30 4.40 -8.92
N ARG A 14 1.67 4.74 -10.04
CA ARG A 14 0.55 3.95 -10.59
C ARG A 14 1.15 2.87 -11.49
N TYR A 15 1.04 1.62 -11.06
CA TYR A 15 1.67 0.48 -11.72
C TYR A 15 0.78 -0.10 -12.82
N GLY A 16 -0.52 -0.17 -12.54
CA GLY A 16 -1.56 -0.70 -13.42
C GLY A 16 -2.85 0.10 -13.29
N GLY A 17 -3.93 -0.37 -13.91
CA GLY A 17 -5.24 0.28 -13.94
C GLY A 17 -5.62 0.97 -12.63
N ASP A 18 -5.96 0.19 -11.61
CA ASP A 18 -6.26 0.64 -10.24
C ASP A 18 -5.16 0.29 -9.23
N GLU A 19 -4.01 -0.18 -9.71
CA GLU A 19 -2.90 -0.68 -8.90
C GLU A 19 -1.84 0.41 -8.67
N PHE A 20 -1.40 0.52 -7.42
CA PHE A 20 -0.39 1.47 -7.00
C PHE A 20 0.74 0.77 -6.24
N ILE A 21 1.97 1.21 -6.49
CA ILE A 21 3.15 0.82 -5.74
C ILE A 21 3.63 2.05 -4.95
N ILE A 22 3.97 1.83 -3.69
CA ILE A 22 4.58 2.83 -2.83
C ILE A 22 5.92 2.30 -2.36
N LEU A 23 6.99 3.01 -2.70
CA LEU A 23 8.34 2.73 -2.22
C LEU A 23 8.65 3.70 -1.08
N ILE A 24 8.93 3.13 0.08
CA ILE A 24 9.34 3.85 1.29
C ILE A 24 10.79 3.47 1.58
N ASP A 25 11.66 4.48 1.60
CA ASP A 25 13.06 4.33 1.99
C ASP A 25 13.25 4.76 3.45
N ASP A 26 14.38 4.35 4.04
CA ASP A 26 14.81 4.78 5.38
C ASP A 26 13.77 4.50 6.49
N LEU A 27 13.16 3.30 6.44
CA LEU A 27 12.36 2.78 7.54
C LEU A 27 13.27 2.51 8.75
N GLN A 28 12.88 3.03 9.91
CA GLN A 28 13.62 2.81 11.15
C GLN A 28 13.29 1.43 11.73
N HIS A 29 12.04 0.99 11.58
CA HIS A 29 11.57 -0.33 12.02
C HIS A 29 10.65 -0.95 10.97
N GLU A 30 10.64 -2.29 10.89
CA GLU A 30 9.74 -3.02 9.98
C GLU A 30 8.25 -2.68 10.23
N ALA A 31 7.88 -2.45 11.49
CA ALA A 31 6.54 -2.05 11.90
C ALA A 31 6.09 -0.68 11.33
N ASP A 32 7.02 0.17 10.91
CA ASP A 32 6.69 1.46 10.29
C ASP A 32 5.96 1.25 8.95
N ALA A 33 6.32 0.21 8.19
CA ALA A 33 5.64 -0.13 6.94
C ALA A 33 4.17 -0.51 7.18
N GLU A 34 3.90 -1.33 8.20
CA GLU A 34 2.54 -1.71 8.59
C GLU A 34 1.74 -0.50 9.05
N ASN A 35 2.34 0.39 9.85
CA ASN A 35 1.70 1.62 10.30
C ASN A 35 1.34 2.55 9.14
N ILE A 36 2.21 2.67 8.13
CA ILE A 36 1.93 3.44 6.91
C ILE A 36 0.79 2.78 6.12
N ALA A 37 0.81 1.46 5.94
CA ALA A 37 -0.25 0.72 5.26
C ALA A 37 -1.61 0.91 5.95
N LEU A 38 -1.67 0.85 7.28
CA LEU A 38 -2.89 1.09 8.06
C LEU A 38 -3.45 2.51 7.85
N LYS A 39 -2.57 3.52 7.83
CA LYS A 39 -2.97 4.91 7.54
C LYS A 39 -3.50 5.07 6.12
N LEU A 40 -2.85 4.43 5.14
CA LEU A 40 -3.30 4.44 3.74
C LEU A 40 -4.67 3.77 3.60
N LEU A 41 -4.87 2.60 4.21
CA LEU A 41 -6.13 1.88 4.18
C LEU A 41 -7.26 2.71 4.80
N ALA A 42 -7.02 3.31 5.97
CA ALA A 42 -7.99 4.19 6.63
C ALA A 42 -8.35 5.40 5.76
N LEU A 43 -7.36 6.04 5.13
CA LEU A 43 -7.59 7.17 4.23
C LEU A 43 -8.40 6.78 2.99
N LEU A 44 -8.10 5.62 2.37
CA LEU A 44 -8.79 5.16 1.17
C LEU A 44 -10.25 4.79 1.45
N ARG A 45 -10.54 4.24 2.64
CA ARG A 45 -11.90 3.87 3.09
C ARG A 45 -12.79 5.06 3.40
N GLN A 46 -12.22 6.24 3.64
CA GLN A 46 -13.03 7.44 3.83
C GLN A 46 -13.78 7.78 2.52
N PRO A 47 -15.07 8.15 2.60
CA PRO A 47 -15.83 8.56 1.42
C PRO A 47 -15.13 9.67 0.64
N MET A 48 -15.29 9.64 -0.68
CA MET A 48 -14.84 10.70 -1.58
C MET A 48 -16.03 11.24 -2.37
N GLU A 49 -16.16 12.56 -2.41
CA GLU A 49 -17.15 13.22 -3.25
C GLU A 49 -16.62 13.33 -4.68
N ILE A 50 -17.31 12.69 -5.62
CA ILE A 50 -17.01 12.75 -7.06
C ILE A 50 -18.34 13.02 -7.76
N ASP A 51 -18.40 14.14 -8.51
CA ASP A 51 -19.60 14.58 -9.23
C ASP A 51 -20.87 14.64 -8.36
N GLY A 52 -20.71 15.11 -7.11
CA GLY A 52 -21.79 15.23 -6.12
C GLY A 52 -22.29 13.89 -5.56
N ARG A 53 -21.54 12.80 -5.77
CA ARG A 53 -21.81 11.48 -5.20
C ARG A 53 -20.72 11.09 -4.21
N SER A 54 -21.15 10.60 -3.06
CA SER A 54 -20.25 9.99 -2.08
C SER A 54 -19.91 8.56 -2.49
N LEU A 55 -18.67 8.33 -2.89
CA LEU A 55 -18.14 7.02 -3.26
C LEU A 55 -17.24 6.48 -2.16
N ARG A 56 -17.32 5.17 -1.92
CA ARG A 56 -16.39 4.44 -1.05
C ARG A 56 -15.63 3.43 -1.90
N VAL A 57 -14.32 3.39 -1.71
CA VAL A 57 -13.45 2.36 -2.28
C VAL A 57 -12.82 1.60 -1.13
N ASP A 58 -12.64 0.31 -1.32
CA ASP A 58 -11.81 -0.50 -0.43
C ASP A 58 -10.47 -0.76 -1.12
N ALA A 59 -9.47 -1.11 -0.34
CA ALA A 59 -8.14 -1.44 -0.84
C ALA A 59 -7.60 -2.68 -0.13
N SER A 60 -6.72 -3.37 -0.83
CA SER A 60 -5.89 -4.43 -0.25
C SER A 60 -4.44 -4.01 -0.44
N ILE A 61 -3.66 -4.08 0.63
CA ILE A 61 -2.26 -3.64 0.65
C ILE A 61 -1.40 -4.83 1.03
N GLY A 62 -0.39 -5.11 0.21
CA GLY A 62 0.65 -6.07 0.50
C GLY A 62 1.97 -5.36 0.79
N ILE A 63 2.72 -5.86 1.76
CA ILE A 63 3.99 -5.28 2.18
C ILE A 63 5.11 -6.27 1.86
N ALA A 64 6.24 -5.77 1.37
CA ALA A 64 7.48 -6.51 1.26
C ALA A 64 8.64 -5.61 1.70
N LEU A 65 9.59 -6.16 2.45
CA LEU A 65 10.72 -5.44 3.02
C LEU A 65 12.04 -5.94 2.45
N ALA A 66 12.90 -5.02 2.02
CA ALA A 66 14.28 -5.34 1.69
C ALA A 66 15.15 -5.30 2.95
N PRO A 67 16.11 -6.22 3.13
CA PRO A 67 16.43 -7.36 2.27
C PRO A 67 15.63 -8.64 2.57
N ARG A 68 14.74 -8.63 3.58
CA ARG A 68 14.04 -9.82 4.12
C ARG A 68 13.25 -10.60 3.07
N ASP A 69 12.47 -9.91 2.25
CA ASP A 69 11.53 -10.48 1.29
C ASP A 69 12.10 -10.48 -0.14
N GLY A 70 13.27 -9.87 -0.33
CA GLY A 70 13.94 -9.79 -1.62
C GLY A 70 15.03 -8.72 -1.62
N SER A 71 15.94 -8.82 -2.58
CA SER A 71 17.01 -7.84 -2.80
C SER A 71 16.95 -7.18 -4.18
N THR A 72 15.97 -7.56 -5.01
CA THR A 72 15.72 -6.93 -6.31
C THR A 72 14.31 -6.35 -6.36
N PRO A 73 14.07 -5.33 -7.20
CA PRO A 73 12.73 -4.78 -7.39
C PRO A 73 11.69 -5.84 -7.75
N ASP A 74 12.01 -6.75 -8.69
CA ASP A 74 11.08 -7.80 -9.12
C ASP A 74 10.71 -8.77 -8.00
N GLN A 75 11.66 -9.12 -7.12
CA GLN A 75 11.39 -9.97 -5.96
C GLN A 75 10.45 -9.28 -4.97
N LEU A 76 10.72 -8.01 -4.65
CA LEU A 76 9.93 -7.25 -3.69
C LEU A 76 8.51 -7.00 -4.22
N ILE A 77 8.36 -6.63 -5.49
CA ILE A 77 7.06 -6.45 -6.14
C ILE A 77 6.29 -7.78 -6.12
N GLY A 78 6.94 -8.89 -6.47
CA GLY A 78 6.30 -10.21 -6.45
C GLY A 78 5.85 -10.64 -5.06
N GLN A 79 6.61 -10.34 -4.00
CA GLN A 79 6.19 -10.64 -2.62
C GLN A 79 5.07 -9.73 -2.15
N ALA A 80 5.16 -8.43 -2.43
CA ALA A 80 4.12 -7.47 -2.08
C ALA A 80 2.80 -7.83 -2.76
N ASP A 81 2.82 -8.24 -4.03
CA ASP A 81 1.63 -8.71 -4.74
C ASP A 81 1.01 -9.96 -4.09
N ARG A 82 1.84 -10.96 -3.76
CA ARG A 82 1.38 -12.17 -3.05
C ARG A 82 0.78 -11.85 -1.68
N ALA A 83 1.38 -10.92 -0.94
CA ALA A 83 0.85 -10.46 0.34
C ALA A 83 -0.49 -9.72 0.14
N MET A 84 -0.57 -8.81 -0.84
CA MET A 84 -1.80 -8.09 -1.19
C MET A 84 -2.94 -9.04 -1.52
N TYR A 85 -2.65 -10.10 -2.28
CA TYR A 85 -3.63 -11.12 -2.62
C TYR A 85 -4.15 -11.86 -1.37
N ARG A 86 -3.28 -12.18 -0.39
CA ARG A 86 -3.70 -12.74 0.92
C ARG A 86 -4.56 -11.75 1.71
N ALA A 87 -4.22 -10.47 1.68
CA ALA A 87 -5.00 -9.42 2.34
C ALA A 87 -6.42 -9.33 1.74
N LYS A 88 -6.52 -9.44 0.40
CA LYS A 88 -7.78 -9.45 -0.34
C LYS A 88 -8.63 -10.68 -0.01
N GLN A 89 -8.03 -11.87 0.04
CA GLN A 89 -8.74 -13.11 0.35
C GLN A 89 -9.22 -13.20 1.79
N SER A 90 -8.44 -12.69 2.74
CA SER A 90 -8.79 -12.71 4.17
C SER A 90 -9.80 -11.61 4.58
N GLY A 91 -9.97 -10.57 3.76
CA GLY A 91 -10.79 -9.40 4.08
C GLY A 91 -10.16 -8.47 5.12
N LEU A 92 -8.92 -8.73 5.56
CA LEU A 92 -8.20 -7.91 6.54
C LEU A 92 -7.73 -6.57 5.96
N GLY A 93 -7.59 -6.49 4.63
CA GLY A 93 -7.17 -5.28 3.91
C GLY A 93 -5.66 -5.03 3.91
N ILE A 94 -4.88 -5.63 4.82
CA ILE A 94 -3.41 -5.57 4.85
C ILE A 94 -2.81 -6.96 5.12
N ALA A 95 -1.66 -7.26 4.50
CA ALA A 95 -0.79 -8.39 4.85
C ALA A 95 0.67 -8.09 4.50
N GLY A 96 1.60 -8.74 5.21
CA GLY A 96 3.04 -8.76 4.92
C GLY A 96 3.56 -10.16 4.66
#